data_AF-I4FNN3-F1
#
_entry.id   AF-I4FNN3-F1
#
_cell.length_a   1.000
_cell.length_b   1.000
_cell.length_c   1.000
_cell.angle_alpha   90.00
_cell.angle_beta   90.00
_cell.angle_gamma   90.00
#
_symmetry.space_group_name_H-M   'P 1'
#
loop_
_entity.id
_entity.type
_entity.pdbx_description
1 polymer ?
#
loop_
_entity_poly.entity_id
_entity_poly.type
_entity_poly.pdbx_seq_one_letter_code
_entity_poly.pdbx_strand_id
1 'polypeptide(L)' 'MVFCAYTFILWHKLTGGLQRRWTNRPLNTFVEALEAFRTAMSFRFFRWLTENQDVFAAYQASFGFVWA' A
#
# COMPACT_ATOMS: atom_id res chain seq x y z
N MET A 1 4.34 3.42 -15.81
CA MET A 1 4.05 2.91 -14.45
C MET A 1 5.27 2.99 -13.52
N VAL A 2 6.41 2.37 -13.84
CA VAL A 2 7.61 2.34 -12.96
C VAL A 2 8.14 3.73 -12.61
N PHE A 3 8.28 4.62 -13.60
CA PHE A 3 8.74 5.99 -13.39
C PHE A 3 7.79 6.79 -12.47
N CYS A 4 6.47 6.66 -12.68
CA CYS A 4 5.45 7.32 -11.86
C CYS A 4 5.47 6.86 -10.40
N ALA A 5 5.63 5.55 -10.16
CA ALA A 5 5.74 5.02 -8.81
C ALA A 5 7.03 5.49 -8.12
N TYR A 6 8.16 5.51 -8.85
CA TYR A 6 9.44 5.99 -8.35
C TYR A 6 9.38 7.47 -7.94
N THR A 7 8.87 8.34 -8.83
CA THR A 7 8.76 9.78 -8.54
C THR A 7 7.78 10.07 -7.41
N PHE A 8 6.68 9.33 -7.31
CA PHE A 8 5.72 9.44 -6.21
C PHE A 8 6.36 9.09 -4.85
N ILE A 9 7.07 7.97 -4.76
CA ILE A 9 7.74 7.53 -3.53
C ILE A 9 8.86 8.52 -3.14
N LEU A 10 9.62 9.00 -4.13
CA LEU A 10 10.67 9.99 -3.90
C LEU A 10 10.09 11.32 -3.40
N TRP A 11 8.99 11.80 -3.99
CA TRP A 11 8.31 13.00 -3.54
C TRP A 11 7.80 12.87 -2.10
N HIS A 12 7.23 11.72 -1.75
CA HIS A 12 6.77 11.44 -0.39
C HIS A 12 7.90 11.33 0.65
N LYS A 13 9.08 10.88 0.23
CA LYS A 13 10.30 10.90 1.05
C LYS A 13 10.74 12.34 1.35
N LEU A 14 10.78 13.19 0.32
CA LEU A 14 11.23 14.58 0.44
C LEU A 14 10.25 15.47 1.22
N THR A 15 8.96 15.23 1.08
CA THR A 15 7.91 16.01 1.78
C THR A 15 7.55 15.45 3.15
N GLY A 16 8.08 14.29 3.53
CA GLY A 16 7.76 13.61 4.79
C GLY A 16 6.32 13.07 4.85
N GLY A 17 5.61 12.99 3.72
CA GLY A 17 4.21 12.56 3.69
C GLY A 17 3.99 11.13 4.18
N LEU A 18 4.98 10.23 4.00
CA LEU A 18 4.94 8.89 4.57
C LEU A 18 5.26 8.88 6.08
N GLN A 19 6.17 9.74 6.53
CA GLN A 19 6.57 9.82 7.94
C GLN A 19 5.41 10.26 8.82
N ARG A 20 4.66 11.29 8.40
CA ARG A 20 3.55 11.82 9.22
C ARG A 20 2.46 10.82 9.59
N ARG A 21 2.29 9.73 8.82
CA ARG A 21 1.16 8.80 8.98
C ARG A 21 1.55 7.34 9.11
N TRP A 22 2.69 6.94 8.58
CA TRP A 22 3.05 5.52 8.43
C TRP A 22 4.39 5.15 9.05
N THR A 23 5.18 6.12 9.53
CA THR A 23 6.45 5.83 10.20
C THR A 23 6.98 7.01 11.02
N ASN A 24 7.34 6.78 12.29
CA ASN A 24 7.86 7.85 13.15
C ASN A 24 9.37 8.10 12.98
N ARG A 25 10.06 7.30 12.16
CA ARG A 25 11.49 7.44 11.88
C ARG A 25 11.72 8.19 10.57
N PRO A 26 12.83 8.95 10.44
CA PRO A 26 13.20 9.54 9.17
C PRO A 26 13.45 8.46 8.11
N LEU A 27 13.02 8.76 6.88
CA LEU A 27 13.17 7.92 5.70
C LEU A 27 14.33 8.48 4.87
N ASN A 28 15.55 8.10 5.22
CA ASN A 28 16.78 8.65 4.66
C ASN A 28 17.15 7.99 3.34
N THR A 29 16.71 6.75 3.10
CA THR A 29 16.95 6.02 1.86
C THR A 29 15.68 5.80 1.04
N PHE A 30 15.84 5.49 -0.25
CA PHE A 30 14.70 5.10 -1.09
C PHE A 30 14.09 3.76 -0.63
N VAL A 31 14.92 2.82 -0.17
CA VAL A 31 14.47 1.51 0.31
C VAL A 31 13.55 1.67 1.52
N GLU A 32 13.93 2.49 2.49
CA GLU A 32 13.07 2.79 3.65
C GLU A 32 11.74 3.43 3.21
N ALA A 33 11.77 4.33 2.24
CA ALA A 33 10.56 4.96 1.71
C ALA A 33 9.66 3.96 0.97
N LEU A 34 10.24 3.02 0.23
CA LEU A 34 9.52 1.94 -0.44
C LEU A 34 8.89 0.97 0.58
N GLU A 35 9.59 0.62 1.65
CA GLU A 35 9.06 -0.22 2.73
C GLU A 35 7.90 0.46 3.47
N ALA A 36 8.04 1.75 3.79
CA ALA A 36 6.99 2.53 4.41
C ALA A 36 5.76 2.63 3.49
N PHE A 37 5.97 2.86 2.19
CA PHE A 37 4.92 2.86 1.19
C PHE A 37 4.22 1.50 1.08
N ARG A 38 4.97 0.40 1.01
CA ARG A 38 4.43 -0.97 0.98
C ARG A 38 3.54 -1.23 2.20
N THR A 39 4.03 -0.89 3.39
CA THR A 39 3.28 -1.03 4.64
C THR A 39 1.97 -0.22 4.60
N ALA A 40 2.04 1.03 4.15
CA ALA A 40 0.85 1.88 4.00
C ALA A 40 -0.19 1.28 3.03
N MET A 41 0.27 0.74 1.90
CA MET A 41 -0.59 0.07 0.93
C MET A 41 -1.24 -1.19 1.51
N SER A 42 -0.49 -2.02 2.25
CA SER A 42 -1.02 -3.20 2.93
C SER A 42 -2.12 -2.84 3.93
N PHE A 43 -1.92 -1.81 4.75
CA PHE A 43 -2.95 -1.37 5.71
C PHE A 43 -4.21 -0.85 5.01
N ARG A 44 -4.04 -0.05 3.95
CA ARG A 44 -5.19 0.43 3.16
C ARG A 44 -5.93 -0.72 2.49
N PHE A 45 -5.20 -1.67 1.93
CA PHE A 45 -5.79 -2.87 1.32
C PHE A 45 -6.53 -3.70 2.36
N PHE A 46 -5.94 -3.97 3.52
CA PHE A 46 -6.59 -4.72 4.59
C PHE A 46 -7.88 -4.05 5.05
N ARG A 47 -7.86 -2.73 5.27
CA ARG A 47 -9.06 -1.99 5.65
C ARG A 47 -10.15 -2.09 4.58
N TRP A 48 -9.78 -1.88 3.30
CA TRP A 48 -10.71 -2.03 2.19
C TRP A 48 -11.28 -3.45 2.12
N LEU A 49 -10.44 -4.47 2.32
CA LEU A 49 -10.83 -5.86 2.31
C LEU A 49 -11.87 -6.16 3.40
N THR A 50 -11.67 -5.65 4.61
CA THR A 50 -12.63 -5.79 5.71
C THR A 50 -14.00 -5.18 5.38
N GLU A 51 -14.02 -4.08 4.63
CA GLU A 51 -15.25 -3.39 4.23
C GLU A 51 -15.91 -3.99 2.98
N ASN A 52 -15.18 -4.77 2.17
CA ASN A 52 -15.63 -5.25 0.85
C ASN A 52 -15.35 -6.75 0.67
N GLN A 53 -15.52 -7.54 1.73
CA GLN A 53 -15.21 -8.98 1.74
C GLN A 53 -16.02 -9.75 0.71
N ASP A 54 -17.29 -9.40 0.55
CA ASP A 54 -18.22 -9.97 -0.42
C ASP A 54 -17.79 -9.70 -1.86
N VAL A 55 -17.40 -8.46 -2.17
CA VAL A 55 -16.87 -8.08 -3.48
C VAL A 55 -15.59 -8.85 -3.80
N PHE A 56 -14.70 -8.97 -2.81
CA PHE A 56 -13.46 -9.73 -2.98
C PHE A 56 -13.75 -11.23 -3.17
N ALA A 57 -14.66 -11.82 -2.40
CA ALA A 57 -15.06 -13.21 -2.53
C ALA A 57 -15.72 -13.50 -3.88
N ALA A 58 -16.62 -12.63 -4.35
CA ALA A 58 -17.25 -12.74 -5.67
C ALA A 58 -16.22 -12.65 -6.80
N TYR A 59 -15.24 -11.74 -6.68
CA TYR A 59 -14.13 -11.65 -7.62
C TYR A 59 -13.29 -12.94 -7.62
N GLN A 60 -12.91 -13.47 -6.45
CA GLN A 60 -12.17 -14.72 -6.35
C GLN A 60 -12.93 -15.91 -6.94
N ALA A 61 -14.25 -16.00 -6.70
CA ALA A 61 -15.11 -17.02 -7.28
C ALA A 61 -15.14 -16.96 -8.81
N SER A 62 -15.01 -15.77 -9.41
CA SER A 62 -14.89 -15.62 -10.87
C SER A 62 -13.62 -16.27 -11.46
N PHE A 63 -12.58 -16.45 -10.64
CA PHE A 63 -11.38 -17.22 -11.00
C PHE A 63 -11.46 -18.71 -10.60
N GLY A 64 -12.61 -19.17 -10.10
CA GLY A 64 -12.80 -20.55 -9.64
C GLY A 64 -12.30 -20.81 -8.21
N PHE A 65 -11.90 -19.78 -7.47
CA PHE A 65 -11.51 -19.92 -6.06
C PHE A 65 -12.74 -19.75 -5.16
N VAL A 66 -13.20 -20.85 -4.54
CA VAL A 66 -14.27 -20.81 -3.54
C VAL A 66 -13.63 -20.77 -2.16
N TRP A 67 -13.90 -19.72 -1.40
CA TRP A 67 -13.54 -19.64 0.01
C TRP A 67 -14.68 -20.24 0.84
N ALA A 68 -14.39 -21.35 1.53
CA ALA A 68 -15.32 -22.07 2.42
C ALA A 68 -15.27 -21.54 3.85
#